data_AF-A0A813PC74-F1
#
_entry.id   AF-A0A813PC74-F1
#
_cell.length_a   1.000
_cell.length_b   1.000
_cell.length_c   1.000
_cell.angle_alpha   90.00
_cell.angle_beta   90.00
_cell.angle_gamma   90.00
#
_symmetry.space_group_name_H-M   'P 1'
#
loop_
_entity.id
_entity.type
_entity.pdbx_description
1 polymer ?
#
loop_
_entity_poly.entity_id
_entity_poly.type
_entity_poly.pdbx_seq_one_letter_code
_entity_poly.pdbx_strand_id
1 'polypeptide(L)'
;MECKQQTLTAVSIVRRATLACLLYSIVMTLLIVDGTSANTEAEIISTQNEIITYVNHTAKLSCIIQNKNRQHVTWSRVTFMNETQKLTNLLFVDLLKYTPFSRYHLTHMIERDNREYWNLEIRNVHTSDEGYYSCVLTAIKPISKIFHVKVLENTRNPLFALRSSLDTTNMQRRSKESHSSSALSILPSSSIFTIILANTILKFL
;
A
#
# COMPACT_ATOMS: atom_id res chain seq x y z
N MET A 1 25.31 48.91 79.17
CA MET A 1 25.87 47.62 78.71
C MET A 1 24.74 46.83 78.08
N GLU A 2 24.47 47.06 76.80
CA GLU A 2 23.47 46.30 76.04
C GLU A 2 23.98 46.21 74.60
N CYS A 3 24.17 44.98 74.11
CA CYS A 3 24.06 44.57 72.69
C CYS A 3 24.74 43.20 72.53
N LYS A 4 24.02 42.09 72.77
CA LYS A 4 24.49 40.74 72.39
C LYS A 4 23.40 39.67 72.16
N GLN A 5 22.12 40.04 72.10
CA GLN A 5 21.01 39.07 72.06
C GLN A 5 20.37 38.84 70.67
N GLN A 6 20.73 39.60 69.62
CA GLN A 6 19.98 39.58 68.34
C GLN A 6 20.49 38.58 67.28
N THR A 7 21.59 37.85 67.51
CA THR A 7 22.20 36.99 66.47
C THR A 7 21.76 35.52 66.50
N LEU A 8 21.14 35.03 67.58
CA LEU A 8 20.79 33.61 67.74
C LEU A 8 19.46 33.21 67.07
N THR A 9 18.54 34.13 66.84
CA THR A 9 17.24 33.84 66.22
C THR A 9 17.33 33.72 64.69
N ALA A 10 18.15 34.55 64.05
CA ALA A 10 18.32 34.56 62.58
C ALA A 10 18.92 33.26 62.03
N VAL A 11 19.90 32.66 62.71
CA VAL A 11 20.55 31.41 62.28
C VAL A 11 19.57 30.22 62.29
N SER A 12 18.63 30.20 63.25
CA SER A 12 17.64 29.13 63.36
C SER A 12 16.56 29.20 62.27
N ILE A 13 16.18 30.42 61.84
CA ILE A 13 15.18 30.66 60.81
C ILE A 13 15.76 30.38 59.42
N VAL A 14 17.01 30.80 59.17
CA VAL A 14 17.72 30.51 57.91
C VAL A 14 17.92 29.01 57.73
N ARG A 15 18.27 28.26 58.79
CA ARG A 15 18.40 26.79 58.73
C ARG A 15 17.08 26.08 58.47
N ARG A 16 15.96 26.59 59.00
CA ARG A 16 14.62 26.02 58.74
C ARG A 16 14.14 26.33 57.32
N ALA A 17 14.45 27.51 56.80
CA ALA A 17 14.13 27.89 55.43
C ALA A 17 14.96 27.10 54.39
N THR A 18 16.24 26.83 54.66
CA THR A 18 17.05 25.99 53.76
C THR A 18 16.63 24.52 53.76
N LEU A 19 16.26 23.96 54.93
CA LEU A 19 15.69 22.62 55.03
C LEU A 19 14.35 22.52 54.28
N ALA A 20 13.47 23.51 54.41
CA ALA A 20 12.20 23.55 53.67
C ALA A 20 12.42 23.66 52.16
N CYS A 21 13.40 24.45 51.72
CA CYS A 21 13.74 24.59 50.31
C CYS A 21 14.34 23.30 49.72
N LEU A 22 15.23 22.63 50.46
CA LEU A 22 15.80 21.33 50.07
C LEU A 22 14.73 20.23 50.04
N LEU A 23 13.82 20.20 51.00
CA LEU A 23 12.69 19.27 51.00
C LEU A 23 11.74 19.55 49.83
N TYR A 24 11.46 20.83 49.52
CA TYR A 24 10.64 21.19 48.36
C TYR A 24 11.31 20.82 47.04
N SER A 25 12.63 21.03 46.89
CA SER A 25 13.36 20.57 45.70
C SER A 25 13.39 19.05 45.59
N ILE A 26 13.56 18.33 46.71
CA ILE A 26 13.54 16.86 46.74
C ILE A 26 12.14 16.33 46.37
N VAL A 27 11.08 16.92 46.93
CA VAL A 27 9.68 16.58 46.60
C VAL A 27 9.36 16.91 45.14
N MET A 28 9.81 18.05 44.61
CA MET A 28 9.63 18.38 43.19
C MET A 28 10.44 17.46 42.27
N THR A 29 11.62 16.98 42.67
CA THR A 29 12.33 15.95 41.90
C THR A 29 11.69 14.57 41.99
N LEU A 30 11.07 14.22 43.13
CA LEU A 30 10.34 12.95 43.30
C LEU A 30 9.00 12.95 42.55
N LEU A 31 8.34 14.10 42.39
CA LEU A 31 7.10 14.24 41.60
C LEU A 31 7.31 14.14 40.07
N ILE A 32 8.56 14.05 39.59
CA ILE A 32 8.87 13.84 38.16
C ILE A 32 9.03 12.35 37.83
N VAL A 33 9.05 11.46 38.81
CA VAL A 33 9.24 10.02 38.60
C VAL A 33 7.95 9.26 38.92
N ASP A 34 6.91 9.46 38.10
CA ASP A 34 5.82 8.47 37.94
C ASP A 34 5.09 8.75 36.62
N GLY A 35 5.87 8.81 35.55
CA GLY A 35 5.41 8.81 34.17
C GLY A 35 5.86 7.54 33.45
N THR A 36 5.80 6.37 34.09
CA THR A 36 5.90 5.09 33.40
C THR A 36 4.62 4.88 32.60
N SER A 37 4.51 5.62 31.49
CA SER A 37 3.72 5.17 30.35
C SER A 37 4.19 3.74 30.09
N ALA A 38 3.35 2.76 30.38
CA ALA A 38 3.55 1.40 29.92
C ALA A 38 3.69 1.51 28.40
N ASN A 39 4.94 1.50 27.91
CA ASN A 39 5.24 1.59 26.49
C ASN A 39 4.83 0.27 25.87
N THR A 40 3.53 0.10 25.64
CA THR A 40 3.01 -1.05 24.92
C THR A 40 3.44 -0.84 23.47
N GLU A 41 4.33 -1.71 22.98
CA GLU A 41 4.80 -1.65 21.60
C GLU A 41 3.62 -1.88 20.65
N ALA A 42 3.64 -1.20 19.50
CA ALA A 42 2.59 -1.35 18.52
C ALA A 42 2.68 -2.70 17.82
N GLU A 43 1.54 -3.32 17.56
CA GLU A 43 1.49 -4.65 16.95
C GLU A 43 0.42 -4.70 15.84
N ILE A 44 0.68 -5.48 14.78
CA ILE A 44 -0.31 -5.82 13.77
C ILE A 44 -0.97 -7.17 14.13
N ILE A 45 -2.20 -7.14 14.64
CA ILE A 45 -2.94 -8.31 15.16
C ILE A 45 -3.85 -8.97 14.10
N SER A 46 -3.50 -8.84 12.82
CA SER A 46 -4.32 -9.36 11.72
C SER A 46 -4.15 -10.87 11.56
N THR A 47 -5.25 -11.62 11.52
CA THR A 47 -5.23 -13.09 11.54
C THR A 47 -5.13 -13.74 10.16
N GLN A 48 -5.66 -13.09 9.12
CA GLN A 48 -5.71 -13.66 7.77
C GLN A 48 -4.41 -13.40 6.99
N ASN A 49 -3.91 -14.44 6.31
CA ASN A 49 -2.79 -14.35 5.37
C ASN A 49 -3.21 -14.57 3.92
N GLU A 50 -4.28 -15.34 3.70
CA GLU A 50 -4.79 -15.65 2.37
C GLU A 50 -6.22 -15.14 2.25
N ILE A 51 -6.50 -14.45 1.14
CA ILE A 51 -7.79 -13.84 0.85
C ILE A 51 -8.26 -14.39 -0.49
N ILE A 52 -9.31 -15.21 -0.46
CA ILE A 52 -9.93 -15.76 -1.66
C ILE A 52 -11.11 -14.86 -2.04
N THR A 53 -11.14 -14.39 -3.28
CA THR A 53 -12.22 -13.56 -3.81
C THR A 53 -12.56 -13.96 -5.23
N TYR A 54 -13.58 -13.34 -5.81
CA TYR A 54 -14.04 -13.59 -7.17
C TYR A 54 -13.93 -12.34 -8.04
N VAL A 55 -13.78 -12.52 -9.34
CA VAL A 55 -13.86 -11.41 -10.31
C VAL A 55 -15.16 -10.63 -10.12
N ASN A 56 -15.10 -9.30 -10.26
CA ASN A 56 -16.17 -8.32 -10.05
C ASN A 56 -16.71 -8.21 -8.61
N HIS A 57 -16.12 -8.92 -7.64
CA HIS A 57 -16.45 -8.76 -6.22
C HIS A 57 -15.54 -7.72 -5.56
N THR A 58 -15.65 -7.58 -4.24
CA THR A 58 -14.74 -6.75 -3.45
C THR A 58 -13.86 -7.66 -2.59
N ALA A 59 -12.53 -7.52 -2.70
CA ALA A 59 -11.60 -8.12 -1.76
C ALA A 59 -11.40 -7.15 -0.59
N LYS A 60 -11.49 -7.65 0.65
CA LYS A 60 -11.23 -6.86 1.85
C LYS A 60 -10.05 -7.46 2.61
N LEU A 61 -8.97 -6.69 2.72
CA LEU A 61 -7.77 -7.06 3.44
C LEU A 61 -7.77 -6.28 4.77
N SER A 62 -7.93 -7.01 5.87
CA SER A 62 -8.03 -6.40 7.20
C SER A 62 -6.66 -6.23 7.82
N CYS A 63 -6.24 -4.99 8.09
CA CYS A 63 -5.03 -4.69 8.87
C CYS A 63 -5.43 -4.03 10.19
N ILE A 64 -5.37 -4.78 11.28
CA ILE A 64 -5.73 -4.32 12.62
C ILE A 64 -4.44 -4.06 13.39
N ILE A 65 -4.35 -2.88 13.99
CA ILE A 65 -3.17 -2.40 14.70
C ILE A 65 -3.57 -2.08 16.12
N GLN A 66 -2.82 -2.58 17.09
CA GLN A 66 -3.00 -2.28 18.50
C GLN A 66 -1.87 -1.40 19.00
N ASN A 67 -2.17 -0.47 19.91
CA ASN A 67 -1.19 0.44 20.50
C ASN A 67 -0.45 1.30 19.47
N LYS A 68 -1.16 1.68 18.40
CA LYS A 68 -0.61 2.56 17.37
C LYS A 68 -0.35 3.94 17.97
N ASN A 69 0.92 4.34 17.98
CA ASN A 69 1.35 5.67 18.38
C ASN A 69 1.49 6.57 17.13
N ARG A 70 2.58 7.35 17.04
CA ARG A 70 2.89 8.27 15.93
C ARG A 70 3.42 7.58 14.67
N GLN A 71 2.99 6.34 14.44
CA GLN A 71 3.49 5.50 13.35
C GLN A 71 2.53 5.59 12.15
N HIS A 72 3.10 5.55 10.95
CA HIS A 72 2.35 5.60 9.70
C HIS A 72 1.97 4.20 9.24
N VAL A 73 0.79 4.06 8.63
CA VAL A 73 0.34 2.80 8.03
C VAL A 73 0.48 2.89 6.53
N THR A 74 1.23 1.97 5.95
CA THR A 74 1.48 1.93 4.52
C THR A 74 0.87 0.68 3.91
N TRP A 75 0.03 0.86 2.90
CA TRP A 75 -0.43 -0.23 2.04
C TRP A 75 0.35 -0.24 0.73
N SER A 76 0.83 -1.41 0.35
CA SER A 76 1.57 -1.60 -0.90
C SER A 76 1.24 -2.94 -1.55
N ARG A 77 1.36 -2.98 -2.88
CA ARG A 77 1.39 -4.23 -3.63
C ARG A 77 2.83 -4.66 -3.82
N VAL A 78 3.14 -5.91 -3.52
CA VAL A 78 4.50 -6.46 -3.53
C VAL A 78 4.62 -7.50 -4.64
N THR A 79 5.62 -7.35 -5.49
CA THR A 79 5.99 -8.33 -6.50
C THR A 79 7.38 -8.85 -6.20
N PHE A 80 7.48 -10.14 -5.90
CA PHE A 80 8.76 -10.82 -5.70
C PHE A 80 9.33 -11.20 -7.06
N MET A 81 10.51 -10.66 -7.39
CA MET A 81 11.21 -11.00 -8.64
C MET A 81 12.18 -12.17 -8.42
N ASN A 82 12.77 -12.26 -7.22
CA ASN A 82 13.56 -13.38 -6.73
C ASN A 82 13.57 -13.34 -5.18
N GLU A 83 14.39 -14.19 -4.54
CA GLU A 83 14.47 -14.29 -3.07
C GLU A 83 14.91 -12.99 -2.38
N THR A 84 15.68 -12.14 -3.07
CA THR A 84 16.28 -10.93 -2.48
C THR A 84 15.66 -9.62 -2.99
N GLN A 85 15.08 -9.66 -4.19
CA GLN A 85 14.56 -8.50 -4.89
C GLN A 85 13.04 -8.53 -4.94
N LYS A 86 12.44 -7.45 -4.47
CA LYS A 86 11.01 -7.18 -4.54
C LYS A 86 10.76 -5.78 -5.08
N LEU A 87 9.74 -5.66 -5.93
CA LEU A 87 9.20 -4.39 -6.35
C LEU A 87 7.99 -4.06 -5.45
N THR A 88 7.95 -2.84 -4.91
CA THR A 88 6.88 -2.38 -4.03
C THR A 88 6.15 -1.22 -4.70
N ASN A 89 4.89 -1.43 -5.05
CA ASN A 89 4.02 -0.39 -5.60
C ASN A 89 3.20 0.21 -4.46
N LEU A 90 3.45 1.48 -4.15
CA LEU A 90 2.76 2.19 -3.07
C LEU A 90 1.29 2.44 -3.42
N LEU A 91 0.38 2.06 -2.52
CA LEU A 91 -1.06 2.27 -2.69
C LEU A 91 -1.55 3.41 -1.81
N PHE A 92 -1.25 3.35 -0.52
CA PHE A 92 -1.62 4.36 0.48
C PHE A 92 -0.51 4.57 1.51
N VAL A 93 -0.40 5.80 2.01
CA VAL A 93 0.29 6.14 3.27
C VAL A 93 -0.71 6.88 4.13
N ASP A 94 -1.03 6.29 5.28
CA ASP A 94 -2.21 6.61 6.08
C ASP A 94 -3.43 6.76 5.15
N LEU A 95 -4.12 7.89 5.19
CA LEU A 95 -5.31 8.17 4.38
C LEU A 95 -5.00 8.70 2.98
N LEU A 96 -3.72 8.95 2.66
CA LEU A 96 -3.30 9.51 1.37
C LEU A 96 -3.17 8.40 0.33
N LYS A 97 -3.82 8.58 -0.82
CA LYS A 97 -3.81 7.64 -1.94
C LYS A 97 -2.70 7.99 -2.94
N TYR A 98 -1.86 7.01 -3.26
CA TYR A 98 -0.74 7.14 -4.22
C TYR A 98 -0.97 6.38 -5.53
N THR A 99 -1.93 5.46 -5.55
CA THR A 99 -2.28 4.71 -6.75
C THR A 99 -3.33 5.45 -7.60
N PRO A 100 -3.20 5.49 -8.95
CA PRO A 100 -4.20 6.11 -9.82
C PRO A 100 -5.49 5.27 -9.93
N PHE A 101 -5.47 4.01 -9.49
CA PHE A 101 -6.58 3.10 -9.65
C PHE A 101 -7.70 3.41 -8.66
N SER A 102 -8.84 3.90 -9.16
CA SER A 102 -10.01 4.28 -8.36
C SER A 102 -10.57 3.14 -7.51
N ARG A 103 -10.47 1.90 -7.99
CA ARG A 103 -10.96 0.67 -7.35
C ARG A 103 -10.37 0.35 -5.97
N TYR A 104 -9.16 0.84 -5.68
CA TYR A 104 -8.56 0.69 -4.36
C TYR A 104 -9.13 1.75 -3.41
N HIS A 105 -9.67 1.29 -2.29
CA HIS A 105 -10.20 2.13 -1.22
C HIS A 105 -9.58 1.73 0.11
N LEU A 106 -9.44 2.71 0.99
CA LEU A 106 -8.97 2.49 2.35
C LEU A 106 -10.08 2.88 3.31
N THR A 107 -10.36 2.02 4.27
CA THR A 107 -11.26 2.33 5.38
C THR A 107 -10.46 2.36 6.67
N HIS A 108 -10.56 3.46 7.41
CA HIS A 108 -9.94 3.64 8.72
C HIS A 108 -11.01 3.75 9.81
N MET A 109 -10.88 2.95 10.86
CA MET A 109 -11.77 2.98 12.02
C MET A 109 -10.97 2.79 13.30
N ILE A 110 -11.31 3.54 14.35
CA ILE A 110 -10.68 3.43 15.67
C ILE A 110 -11.72 2.90 16.65
N GLU A 111 -11.42 1.79 17.31
CA GLU A 111 -12.25 1.22 18.38
C GLU A 111 -11.82 1.75 19.75
N ARG A 112 -12.71 1.60 20.74
CA ARG A 112 -12.52 2.11 22.11
C ARG A 112 -11.35 1.45 22.85
N ASP A 113 -10.92 0.27 22.42
CA ASP A 113 -9.82 -0.50 23.03
C ASP A 113 -8.47 -0.27 22.34
N ASN A 114 -8.29 0.91 21.73
CA ASN A 114 -7.05 1.33 21.08
C ASN A 114 -6.64 0.43 19.90
N ARG A 115 -7.62 -0.26 19.30
CA ARG A 115 -7.45 -0.96 18.02
C ARG A 115 -7.84 -0.05 16.88
N GLU A 116 -6.92 0.09 15.92
CA GLU A 116 -7.16 0.79 14.67
C GLU A 116 -7.25 -0.21 13.52
N TYR A 117 -8.31 -0.09 12.72
CA TYR A 117 -8.58 -0.89 11.55
C TYR A 117 -8.21 -0.08 10.32
N TRP A 118 -7.23 -0.56 9.56
CA TRP A 118 -6.70 0.04 8.35
C TRP A 118 -6.95 -0.90 7.17
N ASN A 119 -8.21 -1.08 6.78
CA ASN A 119 -8.56 -2.10 5.80
C ASN A 119 -8.40 -1.59 4.37
N LEU A 120 -7.72 -2.36 3.53
CA LEU A 120 -7.66 -2.15 2.09
C LEU A 120 -8.81 -2.90 1.42
N GLU A 121 -9.61 -2.18 0.64
CA GLU A 121 -10.66 -2.74 -0.20
C GLU A 121 -10.28 -2.62 -1.67
N ILE A 122 -10.34 -3.73 -2.40
CA ILE A 122 -10.16 -3.78 -3.85
C ILE A 122 -11.53 -4.05 -4.44
N ARG A 123 -12.21 -3.02 -4.95
CA ARG A 123 -13.55 -3.16 -5.56
C ARG A 123 -13.45 -3.62 -6.99
N ASN A 124 -14.51 -4.27 -7.48
CA ASN A 124 -14.58 -4.79 -8.85
C ASN A 124 -13.28 -5.54 -9.23
N VAL A 125 -12.95 -6.58 -8.45
CA VAL A 125 -11.69 -7.31 -8.55
C VAL A 125 -11.50 -7.89 -9.96
N HIS A 126 -10.28 -7.78 -10.48
CA HIS A 126 -9.84 -8.39 -11.73
C HIS A 126 -8.86 -9.55 -11.45
N THR A 127 -8.70 -10.48 -12.39
CA THR A 127 -7.69 -11.57 -12.27
C THR A 127 -6.28 -11.03 -12.09
N SER A 128 -5.97 -9.88 -12.71
CA SER A 128 -4.69 -9.18 -12.54
C SER A 128 -4.45 -8.60 -11.15
N ASP A 129 -5.44 -8.60 -10.26
CA ASP A 129 -5.29 -8.15 -8.87
C ASP A 129 -4.73 -9.26 -7.97
N GLU A 130 -4.67 -10.49 -8.45
CA GLU A 130 -4.03 -11.62 -7.76
C GLU A 130 -2.57 -11.29 -7.41
N GLY A 131 -2.13 -11.72 -6.23
CA GLY A 131 -0.75 -11.56 -5.76
C GLY A 131 -0.65 -11.05 -4.32
N TYR A 132 0.51 -10.47 -3.99
CA TYR A 132 0.85 -10.12 -2.62
C TYR A 132 0.62 -8.64 -2.32
N TYR A 133 0.05 -8.39 -1.15
CA TYR A 133 -0.20 -7.06 -0.60
C TYR A 133 0.40 -6.98 0.79
N SER A 134 0.93 -5.83 1.18
CA SER A 134 1.55 -5.63 2.48
C SER A 134 0.95 -4.43 3.18
N CYS A 135 0.59 -4.63 4.46
CA CYS A 135 0.33 -3.57 5.42
C CYS A 135 1.58 -3.41 6.29
N VAL A 136 2.19 -2.23 6.29
CA VAL A 136 3.42 -1.94 7.04
C VAL A 136 3.14 -0.82 8.03
N LEU A 137 3.57 -1.02 9.27
CA LEU A 137 3.59 0.01 10.29
C LEU A 137 4.99 0.58 10.41
N THR A 138 5.15 1.87 10.11
CA THR A 138 6.44 2.56 10.14
C THR A 138 6.89 2.75 11.58
N ALA A 139 7.97 2.07 11.96
CA ALA A 139 8.56 2.14 13.30
C ALA A 139 10.09 2.08 13.20
N ILE A 140 10.79 2.22 14.33
CA ILE A 140 12.25 1.99 14.41
C ILE A 140 12.59 0.61 13.83
N LYS A 141 11.75 -0.39 14.15
CA LYS A 141 11.73 -1.70 13.50
C LYS A 141 10.39 -1.87 12.80
N PRO A 142 10.31 -1.70 11.46
CA PRO A 142 9.04 -1.83 10.74
C PRO A 142 8.41 -3.19 10.95
N ILE A 143 7.10 -3.20 11.21
CA ILE A 143 6.30 -4.42 11.35
C ILE A 143 5.42 -4.52 10.12
N SER A 144 5.34 -5.70 9.51
CA SER A 144 4.57 -5.88 8.27
C SER A 144 3.72 -7.15 8.30
N LYS A 145 2.53 -7.06 7.74
CA LYS A 145 1.65 -8.19 7.43
C LYS A 145 1.51 -8.33 5.93
N ILE A 146 1.80 -9.53 5.41
CA ILE A 146 1.63 -9.86 3.99
C ILE A 146 0.35 -10.67 3.82
N PHE A 147 -0.42 -10.31 2.79
CA PHE A 147 -1.64 -10.97 2.36
C PHE A 147 -1.44 -11.50 0.94
N HIS A 148 -1.80 -12.76 0.70
CA HIS A 148 -1.91 -13.35 -0.62
C HIS A 148 -3.37 -13.30 -1.07
N VAL A 149 -3.66 -12.51 -2.10
CA VAL A 149 -5.01 -12.43 -2.68
C VAL A 149 -5.08 -13.39 -3.84
N LYS A 150 -5.99 -14.36 -3.77
CA LYS A 150 -6.29 -15.31 -4.84
C LYS A 150 -7.62 -14.94 -5.49
N VAL A 151 -7.64 -14.82 -6.81
CA VAL A 151 -8.82 -14.37 -7.56
C VAL A 151 -9.37 -15.53 -8.39
N LEU A 152 -10.61 -15.90 -8.11
CA LEU A 152 -11.32 -16.96 -8.82
C LEU A 152 -12.30 -16.37 -9.85
N GLU A 153 -12.39 -17.01 -11.01
CA GLU A 153 -13.43 -16.69 -11.98
C GLU A 153 -14.75 -17.36 -11.57
N ASN A 154 -15.86 -16.64 -11.69
CA ASN A 154 -17.18 -17.21 -11.44
C ASN A 154 -17.66 -17.97 -12.68
N THR A 155 -17.22 -19.22 -12.81
CA THR A 155 -17.60 -20.12 -13.92
C THR A 155 -19.09 -20.50 -13.93
N ARG A 156 -19.87 -20.09 -12.92
CA ARG A 156 -21.33 -20.31 -12.89
C ARG A 156 -22.12 -19.31 -13.73
N ASN A 157 -21.49 -18.34 -14.38
CA ASN A 157 -22.17 -17.42 -15.28
C ASN A 157 -22.01 -17.87 -16.75
N PRO A 158 -23.07 -18.39 -17.42
CA PRO A 158 -22.98 -18.92 -18.78
C PRO A 158 -22.52 -17.89 -19.83
N LEU A 159 -22.69 -16.59 -19.57
CA LEU A 159 -22.19 -15.52 -20.42
C LEU A 159 -20.64 -15.48 -20.52
N PHE A 160 -19.94 -15.90 -19.48
CA PHE A 160 -18.47 -15.94 -19.49
C PHE A 160 -17.94 -17.16 -20.25
N ALA A 161 -18.59 -18.32 -20.09
CA ALA A 161 -18.29 -19.52 -20.88
C ALA A 161 -18.48 -19.30 -22.39
N LEU A 162 -19.49 -18.50 -22.76
CA LEU A 162 -19.69 -18.11 -24.17
C LEU A 162 -18.56 -17.20 -24.69
N ARG A 163 -18.09 -16.25 -23.89
CA ARG A 163 -17.00 -15.34 -24.30
C ARG A 163 -15.67 -16.07 -24.46
N SER A 164 -15.33 -16.98 -23.55
CA SER A 164 -14.12 -17.80 -23.67
C SER A 164 -14.16 -18.74 -24.89
N SER A 165 -15.34 -19.22 -25.27
CA SER A 165 -15.54 -20.04 -26.49
C SER A 165 -15.38 -19.26 -27.80
N LEU A 166 -15.70 -17.96 -27.80
CA LEU A 166 -15.54 -17.06 -28.95
C LEU A 166 -14.07 -16.68 -29.19
N ASP A 167 -13.29 -16.50 -28.13
CA ASP A 167 -11.85 -16.22 -28.26
C ASP A 167 -11.07 -17.44 -28.77
N THR A 168 -11.47 -18.66 -28.41
CA THR A 168 -10.84 -19.89 -28.94
C THR A 168 -11.16 -20.12 -30.41
N THR A 169 -12.38 -19.80 -30.87
CA THR A 169 -12.75 -19.91 -32.30
C THR A 169 -12.03 -18.86 -33.16
N ASN A 170 -11.78 -17.66 -32.64
CA ASN A 170 -11.02 -16.63 -33.35
C ASN A 170 -9.53 -16.98 -33.50
N MET A 171 -8.92 -17.70 -32.55
CA MET A 171 -7.56 -18.21 -32.70
C MET A 171 -7.44 -19.29 -33.79
N GLN A 172 -8.42 -20.18 -33.93
CA GLN A 172 -8.43 -21.18 -35.01
C GLN A 172 -8.72 -20.59 -36.40
N ARG A 173 -9.41 -19.44 -36.46
CA ARG A 173 -9.65 -18.76 -37.74
C ARG A 173 -8.40 -18.04 -38.26
N ARG A 174 -7.60 -17.44 -37.36
CA ARG A 174 -6.32 -16.79 -37.71
C ARG A 174 -5.22 -17.77 -38.10
N SER A 175 -5.22 -19.00 -37.60
CA SER A 175 -4.22 -20.01 -38.01
C SER A 175 -4.51 -20.66 -39.36
N LYS A 176 -5.74 -20.56 -39.89
CA LYS A 176 -6.11 -21.09 -41.22
C LYS A 176 -5.89 -20.11 -42.38
N GLU A 177 -5.70 -18.82 -42.12
CA GLU A 177 -5.42 -17.82 -43.18
C GLU A 177 -3.92 -17.65 -43.50
N SER A 178 -3.00 -18.21 -42.71
CA SER A 178 -1.55 -18.08 -42.97
C SER A 178 -0.93 -19.15 -43.89
N HIS A 179 -1.71 -20.10 -44.40
CA HIS A 179 -1.23 -21.23 -45.22
C HIS A 179 -1.95 -21.38 -46.57
N SER A 180 -2.46 -20.31 -47.17
CA SER A 180 -3.04 -20.36 -48.53
C SER A 180 -2.79 -19.07 -49.32
N SER A 181 -1.52 -18.75 -49.59
CA SER A 181 -1.13 -17.79 -50.63
C SER A 181 0.32 -17.98 -51.05
N SER A 182 0.62 -19.08 -51.73
CA SER A 182 1.83 -19.21 -52.54
C SER A 182 1.69 -20.34 -53.57
N ALA A 183 2.03 -20.02 -54.83
CA ALA A 183 1.98 -20.81 -56.07
C ALA A 183 0.61 -20.83 -56.81
N LEU A 184 0.50 -20.60 -58.13
CA LEU A 184 1.46 -20.60 -59.23
C LEU A 184 0.95 -19.77 -60.44
N SER A 185 1.88 -19.40 -61.30
CA SER A 185 1.87 -18.65 -62.58
C SER A 185 0.95 -19.11 -63.71
N ILE A 186 0.71 -18.23 -64.71
CA ILE A 186 0.77 -18.47 -66.19
C ILE A 186 0.79 -17.08 -66.94
N LEU A 187 1.70 -16.93 -67.91
CA LEU A 187 1.86 -15.85 -68.93
C LEU A 187 1.14 -16.26 -70.26
N PRO A 188 1.19 -15.53 -71.40
CA PRO A 188 1.31 -14.09 -71.70
C PRO A 188 0.22 -13.61 -72.70
N SER A 189 0.07 -12.30 -72.92
CA SER A 189 -0.32 -11.79 -74.25
C SER A 189 0.20 -10.37 -74.47
N SER A 190 0.65 -10.14 -75.70
CA SER A 190 1.48 -9.04 -76.18
C SER A 190 0.70 -7.81 -76.61
N SER A 191 1.39 -6.67 -76.48
CA SER A 191 1.29 -5.45 -77.28
C SER A 191 0.04 -4.56 -77.11
N ILE A 192 0.29 -3.34 -76.65
CA ILE A 192 0.24 -2.05 -77.37
C ILE A 192 -0.10 -0.98 -76.31
N PHE A 193 0.88 -0.16 -75.90
CA PHE A 193 0.83 1.30 -75.96
C PHE A 193 2.05 1.88 -75.23
N THR A 194 2.95 2.38 -76.05
CA THR A 194 4.11 3.18 -75.66
C THR A 194 3.67 4.64 -75.42
N ILE A 195 4.50 5.40 -74.68
CA ILE A 195 4.54 6.88 -74.56
C ILE A 195 3.47 7.43 -73.56
N ILE A 196 3.79 8.08 -72.42
CA ILE A 196 4.27 9.48 -72.32
C ILE A 196 4.69 9.84 -70.86
N LEU A 197 5.91 10.42 -70.76
CA LEU A 197 6.49 11.44 -69.88
C LEU A 197 6.71 11.23 -68.36
N ALA A 198 8.02 11.17 -68.05
CA ALA A 198 8.67 11.69 -66.86
C ALA A 198 8.60 13.25 -66.78
N ASN A 199 8.97 13.79 -65.61
CA ASN A 199 8.93 15.18 -65.11
C ASN A 199 7.66 15.49 -64.31
N THR A 200 7.73 15.80 -63.01
CA THR A 200 8.41 17.01 -62.52
C THR A 200 8.74 16.87 -61.02
N ILE A 201 10.04 16.89 -60.69
CA ILE A 201 10.55 17.31 -59.38
C ILE A 201 10.83 18.80 -59.51
N LEU A 202 10.08 19.65 -58.78
CA LEU A 202 10.46 20.92 -58.14
C LEU A 202 9.19 21.75 -57.93
N LYS A 203 8.80 21.94 -56.67
CA LYS A 203 8.18 23.14 -56.07
C LYS A 203 7.39 22.72 -54.83
N PHE A 204 7.94 23.02 -53.67
CA PHE A 204 7.33 23.37 -52.37
C PHE A 204 8.50 23.29 -51.38
N LEU A 205 9.23 24.40 -51.25
CA LEU A 205 9.12 25.35 -50.13
C LEU A 205 9.59 24.73 -48.82
#